data_AF-A0A7K4BKR8-F1
#
_entry.id   AF-A0A7K4BKR8-F1
#
_cell.length_a   1.000
_cell.length_b   1.000
_cell.length_c   1.000
_cell.angle_alpha   90.00
_cell.angle_beta   90.00
_cell.angle_gamma   90.00
#
_symmetry.space_group_name_H-M   'P 1'
#
loop_
_entity.id
_entity.type
_entity.pdbx_description
1 polymer ?
#
loop_
_entity_poly.entity_id
_entity_poly.type
_entity_poly.pdbx_seq_one_letter_code
_entity_poly.pdbx_strand_id
1 'polypeptide(L)'
;MASQHFLDANILIGSLTEWDGQHYRAYRYMQQEGFRRRTSERVYLECAGVLSRFRRVVLQYLEYLGQNLPAYPDPLALDQIIDRLTSRQMWSLSLCIPP
;
A
#
# COMPACT_ATOMS: atom_id res chain seq x y z
N MET A 1 -3.34 30.61 17.37
CA MET A 1 -3.98 30.41 16.05
C MET A 1 -3.58 29.03 15.54
N ALA A 2 -4.52 28.22 15.06
CA ALA A 2 -4.16 26.90 14.51
C ALA A 2 -3.38 27.07 13.21
N SER A 3 -2.22 26.43 13.09
CA SER A 3 -1.42 26.45 11.86
C SER A 3 -2.17 25.70 10.75
N GLN A 4 -2.17 26.25 9.53
CA GLN A 4 -2.83 25.63 8.38
C GLN A 4 -1.82 24.85 7.55
N HIS A 5 -2.00 23.54 7.46
CA HIS A 5 -1.12 22.66 6.70
C HIS A 5 -1.86 22.11 5.48
N PHE A 6 -1.21 22.18 4.32
CA PHE A 6 -1.69 21.52 3.11
C PHE A 6 -1.09 20.12 3.05
N LEU A 7 -1.94 19.11 2.88
CA LEU A 7 -1.55 17.71 2.82
C LEU A 7 -1.35 17.27 1.37
N ASP A 8 -0.16 16.74 1.11
CA ASP A 8 0.18 16.06 -0.13
C ASP A 8 -0.27 14.58 -0.11
N ALA A 9 -0.36 13.95 -1.28
CA ALA A 9 -0.81 12.58 -1.45
C ALA A 9 0.05 11.59 -0.65
N ASN A 10 1.37 11.79 -0.60
CA ASN A 10 2.28 10.90 0.11
C ASN A 10 2.03 10.86 1.62
N ILE A 11 1.62 11.99 2.23
CA ILE A 11 1.27 12.03 3.66
C ILE A 11 -0.03 11.27 3.91
N LEU A 12 -1.03 11.45 3.03
CA LEU A 12 -2.30 10.75 3.13
C LEU A 12 -2.12 9.24 2.95
N ILE A 13 -1.47 8.81 1.88
CA ILE A 13 -1.20 7.40 1.60
C ILE A 13 -0.36 6.77 2.70
N GLY A 14 0.75 7.41 3.10
CA GLY A 14 1.60 6.90 4.17
C GLY A 14 0.85 6.76 5.49
N SER A 15 -0.04 7.70 5.83
CA SER A 15 -0.83 7.62 7.06
C SER A 15 -1.86 6.49 7.08
N LEU A 16 -2.32 6.04 5.92
CA LEU A 16 -3.34 4.99 5.78
C LEU A 16 -2.74 3.59 5.60
N THR A 17 -1.49 3.50 5.19
CA THR A 17 -0.90 2.25 4.69
C THR A 17 0.15 1.73 5.68
N GLU A 18 -0.18 0.70 6.46
CA GLU A 18 0.67 0.23 7.57
C GLU A 18 2.07 -0.26 7.15
N TRP A 19 2.18 -0.87 5.97
CA TRP A 19 3.46 -1.36 5.44
C TRP A 19 4.32 -0.25 4.79
N ASP A 20 3.84 0.99 4.75
CA ASP A 20 4.61 2.11 4.20
C ASP A 20 5.77 2.46 5.14
N GLY A 21 6.97 2.65 4.60
CA GLY A 21 8.16 2.96 5.39
C GLY A 21 8.08 4.28 6.19
N GLN A 22 7.18 5.20 5.81
CA GLN A 22 6.89 6.44 6.52
C GLN A 22 5.61 6.38 7.35
N HIS A 23 4.93 5.23 7.41
CA HIS A 23 3.63 5.08 8.08
C HIS A 23 3.65 5.65 9.50
N TYR A 24 4.61 5.24 10.31
CA TYR A 24 4.72 5.70 11.69
C TYR A 24 4.77 7.23 11.79
N ARG A 25 5.54 7.89 10.93
CA ARG A 25 5.69 9.36 10.96
C ARG A 25 4.43 10.06 10.47
N ALA A 26 3.88 9.62 9.34
CA ALA A 26 2.67 10.19 8.76
C ALA A 26 1.45 9.99 9.67
N TYR A 27 1.28 8.79 10.23
CA TYR A 27 0.24 8.48 11.20
C TYR A 27 0.34 9.34 12.45
N ARG A 28 1.53 9.43 13.07
CA ARG A 28 1.75 10.28 14.25
C ARG A 28 1.49 11.76 13.95
N TYR A 29 1.87 12.24 12.78
CA TYR A 29 1.54 13.59 12.33
C TYR A 29 0.02 13.82 12.24
N MET A 30 -0.75 12.85 11.73
CA MET A 30 -2.21 12.97 11.63
C MET A 30 -2.90 13.00 13.00
N GLN A 31 -2.32 12.36 14.02
CA GLN A 31 -2.82 12.37 15.41
C GLN A 31 -2.54 13.68 16.17
N GLN A 32 -1.70 14.56 15.65
CA GLN A 32 -1.38 15.81 16.34
C GLN A 32 -2.58 16.77 16.35
N GLU A 33 -2.85 17.41 17.48
CA GLU A 33 -3.84 18.48 17.56
C GLU A 33 -3.23 19.84 17.21
N GLY A 34 -4.07 20.87 17.05
CA GLY A 34 -3.61 22.24 16.81
C GLY A 34 -3.31 22.59 15.34
N PHE A 35 -3.41 21.62 14.43
CA PHE A 35 -3.28 21.84 12.98
C PHE A 35 -4.63 21.77 12.28
N ARG A 36 -4.93 22.78 11.44
CA ARG A 36 -5.99 22.67 10.44
C ARG A 36 -5.40 22.09 9.18
N ARG A 37 -5.81 20.87 8.85
CA ARG A 37 -5.34 20.14 7.67
C ARG A 37 -6.32 20.32 6.52
N ARG A 38 -5.80 20.62 5.34
CA ARG A 38 -6.59 20.71 4.09
C ARG A 38 -5.85 20.03 2.96
N THR A 39 -6.57 19.61 1.94
CA THR A 39 -5.98 19.07 0.70
C THR A 39 -6.82 19.52 -0.49
N SER A 40 -6.45 19.11 -1.71
CA SER A 40 -7.17 19.45 -2.94
C SER A 40 -7.84 18.22 -3.55
N GLU A 41 -8.82 18.46 -4.42
CA GLU A 41 -9.44 17.41 -5.23
C GLU A 41 -8.40 16.66 -6.09
N ARG A 42 -7.39 17.37 -6.60
CA ARG A 42 -6.28 16.75 -7.33
C ARG A 42 -5.54 15.72 -6.48
N VAL A 43 -5.19 16.08 -5.23
CA VAL A 43 -4.51 15.16 -4.31
C VAL A 43 -5.41 13.95 -3.98
N TYR A 44 -6.72 14.17 -3.84
CA TYR A 44 -7.67 13.07 -3.68
C TYR A 44 -7.64 12.10 -4.88
N LEU A 45 -7.68 12.62 -6.11
CA LEU A 45 -7.61 11.79 -7.33
C LEU A 45 -6.28 11.03 -7.44
N GLU A 46 -5.17 11.65 -7.06
CA GLU A 46 -3.86 11.00 -6.99
C GLU A 46 -3.87 9.83 -5.98
N CYS A 47 -4.39 10.06 -4.77
CA CYS A 47 -4.53 9.01 -3.75
C CYS A 47 -5.43 7.87 -4.24
N ALA A 48 -6.59 8.20 -4.80
CA ALA A 48 -7.53 7.21 -5.33
C ALA A 48 -6.90 6.38 -6.46
N GLY A 49 -6.10 7.01 -7.32
CA GLY A 49 -5.34 6.33 -8.36
C GLY A 49 -4.32 5.34 -7.81
N VAL A 50 -3.52 5.74 -6.81
CA VAL A 50 -2.53 4.88 -6.16
C VAL A 50 -3.20 3.69 -5.47
N LEU A 51 -4.20 3.94 -4.62
CA LEU A 51 -4.93 2.89 -3.90
C LEU A 51 -5.64 1.92 -4.85
N SER A 52 -6.21 2.43 -5.95
CA SER A 52 -6.86 1.58 -6.97
C SER A 52 -5.87 0.67 -7.68
N ARG A 53 -4.65 1.14 -7.98
CA ARG A 53 -3.59 0.31 -8.56
C ARG A 53 -3.15 -0.78 -7.58
N PHE A 54 -2.91 -0.43 -6.31
CA PHE A 54 -2.58 -1.42 -5.28
C PHE A 54 -3.68 -2.45 -5.11
N ARG A 55 -4.94 -2.03 -5.04
CA ARG A 55 -6.08 -2.95 -4.98
C ARG A 55 -6.09 -3.92 -6.15
N ARG A 56 -5.84 -3.44 -7.38
CA ARG A 56 -5.78 -4.30 -8.57
C ARG A 56 -4.65 -5.31 -8.47
N VAL A 57 -3.46 -4.89 -8.05
CA VAL A 57 -2.30 -5.78 -7.86
C VAL A 57 -2.61 -6.86 -6.82
N VAL A 58 -3.15 -6.47 -5.66
CA VAL A 58 -3.51 -7.41 -4.58
C VAL A 58 -4.55 -8.41 -5.07
N LEU A 59 -5.59 -7.96 -5.78
CA LEU A 59 -6.61 -8.86 -6.34
C LEU A 59 -6.01 -9.84 -7.36
N GLN A 60 -5.13 -9.37 -8.26
CA GLN A 60 -4.45 -10.25 -9.22
C GLN A 60 -3.54 -11.26 -8.52
N TYR A 61 -2.84 -10.84 -7.46
CA TYR A 61 -2.05 -11.76 -6.65
C TYR A 61 -2.91 -12.82 -5.98
N LEU A 62 -4.01 -12.42 -5.34
CA LEU A 62 -4.94 -13.33 -4.67
C LEU A 62 -5.63 -14.29 -5.65
N GLU A 63 -6.03 -13.81 -6.82
CA GLU A 63 -6.59 -14.64 -7.89
C GLU A 63 -5.56 -15.68 -8.37
N TYR A 64 -4.32 -15.24 -8.59
CA TYR A 64 -3.23 -16.12 -8.96
C TYR A 64 -2.93 -17.15 -7.86
N LEU A 65 -2.89 -16.75 -6.59
CA LEU A 65 -2.75 -17.68 -5.46
C LEU A 65 -3.89 -18.69 -5.44
N GLY A 66 -5.15 -18.25 -5.59
CA GLY A 66 -6.32 -19.12 -5.58
C GLY A 66 -6.31 -20.17 -6.70
N GLN A 67 -5.72 -19.84 -7.86
CA GLN A 67 -5.58 -20.78 -8.99
C GLN A 67 -4.40 -21.75 -8.82
N ASN A 68 -3.37 -21.38 -8.06
CA ASN A 68 -2.09 -22.10 -8.04
C ASN A 68 -1.79 -22.78 -6.68
N LEU A 69 -2.55 -22.48 -5.62
CA LEU A 69 -2.43 -23.14 -4.34
C LEU A 69 -3.19 -24.48 -4.34
N PRO A 70 -2.55 -25.59 -3.91
CA PRO A 70 -3.27 -26.85 -3.70
C PRO A 70 -4.31 -26.70 -2.58
N ALA A 71 -5.40 -27.46 -2.65
CA ALA A 71 -6.51 -27.37 -1.69
C ALA A 71 -6.11 -27.75 -0.24
N TYR A 72 -5.08 -28.57 -0.09
CA TYR A 72 -4.50 -28.98 1.20
C TYR A 72 -2.97 -29.05 1.07
N PRO A 73 -2.27 -27.91 1.10
CA PRO A 73 -0.82 -27.92 1.16
C PRO A 73 -0.39 -28.41 2.56
N ASP A 74 0.65 -29.24 2.63
CA ASP A 74 1.37 -29.34 3.90
C ASP A 74 1.96 -27.95 4.24
N PRO A 75 2.09 -27.57 5.53
CA PRO A 75 2.52 -26.24 5.92
C PRO A 75 3.88 -25.81 5.35
N LEU A 76 4.83 -26.75 5.21
CA LEU A 76 6.15 -26.48 4.64
C LEU A 76 6.06 -26.24 3.13
N ALA A 77 5.22 -27.00 2.43
CA ALA A 77 4.94 -26.76 1.02
C ALA A 77 4.20 -25.43 0.80
N LEU A 78 3.31 -25.01 1.71
CA LEU A 78 2.64 -23.72 1.64
C LEU A 78 3.63 -22.55 1.73
N ASP A 79 4.54 -22.58 2.71
CA ASP A 79 5.56 -21.54 2.88
C ASP A 79 6.47 -21.46 1.64
N GLN A 80 6.92 -22.59 1.10
CA GLN A 80 7.74 -22.62 -0.12
C GLN A 80 6.99 -22.11 -1.36
N ILE A 81 5.69 -22.41 -1.47
CA ILE A 81 4.86 -21.88 -2.56
C ILE A 81 4.70 -20.38 -2.39
N ILE A 82 4.34 -19.89 -1.21
CA ILE A 82 4.20 -18.45 -0.93
C ILE A 82 5.51 -17.72 -1.22
N ASP A 83 6.66 -18.22 -0.75
CA ASP A 83 7.98 -17.62 -1.01
C ASP A 83 8.32 -17.57 -2.49
N ARG A 84 8.04 -18.65 -3.24
CA ARG A 84 8.31 -18.70 -4.68
C ARG A 84 7.41 -17.73 -5.45
N LEU A 85 6.15 -17.61 -5.05
CA LEU A 85 5.17 -16.76 -5.71
C LEU A 85 5.38 -15.28 -5.38
N THR A 86 5.67 -14.96 -4.12
CA THR A 86 6.05 -13.60 -3.69
C THR A 86 7.37 -13.16 -4.32
N SER A 87 8.40 -14.02 -4.35
CA SER A 87 9.70 -13.69 -4.99
C SER A 87 9.55 -13.34 -6.47
N ARG A 88 8.72 -14.10 -7.22
CA ARG A 88 8.43 -13.81 -8.64
C ARG A 88 7.66 -12.52 -8.84
N GLN A 89 6.71 -12.20 -7.96
CA GLN A 89 5.93 -10.98 -8.09
C GLN A 89 6.65 -9.73 -7.57
N MET A 90 7.52 -9.86 -6.58
CA MET A 90 8.38 -8.75 -6.13
C MET A 90 9.26 -8.24 -7.27
N TRP A 91 9.78 -9.12 -8.12
CA TRP A 91 10.54 -8.73 -9.32
C TRP A 91 9.69 -7.94 -10.34
N SER A 92 8.42 -8.32 -10.52
CA SER A 92 7.48 -7.61 -11.38
C SER A 92 7.12 -6.23 -10.82
N LEU A 93 6.95 -6.13 -9.50
CA LEU A 93 6.64 -4.88 -8.80
C LEU A 93 7.82 -3.91 -8.81
N SER A 94 9.06 -4.39 -8.67
CA SER A 94 10.26 -3.54 -8.81
C SER A 94 10.44 -2.96 -10.22
N LEU A 95 9.81 -3.54 -11.25
CA LEU A 95 9.78 -3.00 -12.61
C LEU A 95 8.65 -2.00 -12.85
N CYS A 96 7.67 -1.92 -11.93
CA CYS A 96 6.51 -1.03 -12.04
C CYS A 96 6.65 0.26 -11.21
N ILE A 97 7.70 0.38 -10.40
CA ILE A 97 8.03 1.58 -9.64
C ILE A 97 9.11 2.33 -10.44
N PRO A 98 8.80 3.48 -11.07
CA PRO A 98 9.84 4.30 -11.68
C PRO A 98 10.77 4.84 -10.58
N PRO A 99 12.04 5.15 -10.91
CA PRO A 99 13.02 5.69 -9.97
C PRO A 99 12.55 6.99 -9.29
#